data_AF-A0A7X9RM94-F1
#
_entry.id   AF-A0A7X9RM94-F1
#
_cell.length_a   1.000
_cell.length_b   1.000
_cell.length_c   1.000
_cell.angle_alpha   90.00
_cell.angle_beta   90.00
_cell.angle_gamma   90.00
#
_symmetry.space_group_name_H-M   'P 1'
#
loop_
_entity.id
_entity.type
_entity.pdbx_description
1 polymer ?
#
loop_
_entity_poly.entity_id
_entity_poly.type
_entity_poly.pdbx_seq_one_letter_code
_entity_poly.pdbx_strand_id
1 'polypeptide(L)' 'MRLIKLTKVYGLDDFEDIYLNVDEIGSFQKEKTDNYTMLFVKHNRILYEFKETPEEIIELIKNSEEI' A
#
# COMPACT_ATOMS: atom_id res chain seq x y z
N MET A 1 9.90 -14.93 -0.53
CA MET A 1 8.90 -13.93 -1.02
C MET A 1 8.69 -12.90 0.08
N ARG A 2 8.64 -11.59 -0.20
CA ARG A 2 8.50 -10.56 0.85
C ARG A 2 7.10 -9.98 0.85
N LEU A 3 6.40 -10.07 1.97
CA LEU A 3 5.04 -9.54 2.12
C LEU A 3 5.02 -8.36 3.10
N ILE A 4 4.25 -7.33 2.78
CA ILE A 4 3.90 -6.27 3.72
C ILE A 4 2.38 -6.28 3.93
N LYS A 5 1.95 -5.95 5.15
CA LYS A 5 0.55 -5.74 5.48
C LYS A 5 0.22 -4.26 5.29
N LEU A 6 -0.84 -3.97 4.55
CA LEU A 6 -1.39 -2.61 4.40
C LEU A 6 -2.89 -2.61 4.65
N THR A 7 -3.42 -1.47 5.08
CA THR A 7 -4.84 -1.28 5.38
C THR A 7 -5.50 -0.56 4.22
N LYS A 8 -6.16 -1.33 3.36
CA LYS A 8 -6.91 -0.79 2.22
C LYS A 8 -8.16 -0.04 2.72
N VAL A 9 -8.43 1.10 2.12
CA VAL A 9 -9.60 1.94 2.38
C VAL A 9 -10.64 1.72 1.29
N TYR A 10 -11.90 1.56 1.68
CA TYR A 10 -13.06 1.59 0.80
C TYR A 10 -14.02 2.68 1.29
N GLY A 11 -14.02 3.86 0.66
CA GLY A 11 -14.85 4.97 1.16
C GLY A 11 -14.41 5.45 2.56
N LEU A 12 -15.33 6.03 3.34
CA LEU A 12 -14.97 6.73 4.59
C LEU A 12 -14.77 5.82 5.81
N ASP A 13 -15.44 4.66 5.87
CA ASP A 13 -15.52 3.84 7.10
C ASP A 13 -15.20 2.34 6.89
N ASP A 14 -14.97 1.88 5.65
CA ASP A 14 -14.65 0.47 5.41
C ASP A 14 -13.13 0.27 5.22
N PHE A 15 -12.56 -0.64 6.01
CA PHE A 15 -11.13 -0.95 6.01
C PHE A 15 -10.90 -2.46 5.85
N GLU A 16 -9.90 -2.83 5.06
CA GLU A 16 -9.50 -4.22 4.86
C GLU A 16 -7.99 -4.36 4.95
N ASP A 17 -7.53 -5.26 5.83
CA ASP A 17 -6.12 -5.64 5.88
C ASP A 17 -5.77 -6.55 4.70
N ILE A 18 -4.83 -6.11 3.87
CA ILE A 18 -4.32 -6.91 2.75
C ILE A 18 -2.82 -7.13 2.86
N TYR A 19 -2.35 -8.24 2.31
CA TYR A 19 -0.93 -8.53 2.18
C TYR A 19 -0.50 -8.34 0.73
N LEU A 20 0.50 -7.48 0.51
CA LEU A 20 1.08 -7.25 -0.80
C LEU A 20 2.50 -7.79 -0.88
N ASN A 21 2.81 -8.43 -2.00
CA ASN A 21 4.18 -8.76 -2.35
C ASN A 21 4.94 -7.48 -2.69
N VAL A 22 6.05 -7.24 -2.00
CA VAL A 22 6.92 -6.08 -2.20
C VAL A 22 7.38 -5.96 -3.65
N ASP A 23 7.61 -7.09 -4.32
CA ASP A 23 8.10 -7.09 -5.69
C ASP A 23 7.03 -6.59 -6.70
N GLU A 24 5.75 -6.67 -6.32
CA GLU A 24 4.62 -6.15 -7.09
C GLU A 24 4.36 -4.66 -6.88
N ILE A 25 4.93 -4.06 -5.83
CA ILE A 25 4.77 -2.63 -5.54
C ILE A 25 5.49 -1.81 -6.62
N GLY A 26 4.73 -0.92 -7.26
CA GLY A 26 5.21 0.02 -8.27
C GLY A 26 5.49 1.38 -7.65
N SER A 27 4.65 2.37 -8.00
CA SER A 27 4.75 3.74 -7.50
C SER A 27 3.63 4.04 -6.49
N PHE A 28 3.87 5.01 -5.61
CA PHE A 28 2.85 5.54 -4.72
C PHE A 28 2.77 7.07 -4.85
N GLN A 29 1.58 7.61 -4.59
CA GLN A 29 1.32 9.04 -4.60
C GLN A 29 0.49 9.39 -3.37
N LYS A 30 0.91 10.45 -2.66
CA LYS A 30 0.07 11.04 -1.61
C LYS A 30 -1.06 11.81 -2.26
N GLU A 31 -2.29 11.49 -1.89
CA GLU A 31 -3.45 12.23 -2.35
C GLU A 31 -3.55 13.57 -1.60
N LYS A 32 -3.96 14.64 -2.27
CA LYS A 32 -3.91 16.00 -1.71
C LYS A 32 -5.12 16.31 -0.82
N THR A 33 -6.20 15.58 -1.02
CA THR A 33 -7.53 15.90 -0.50
C THR A 33 -7.92 15.00 0.65
N ASP A 34 -7.49 13.74 0.60
CA ASP A 34 -7.81 12.76 1.62
C ASP A 34 -6.55 12.17 2.27
N ASN A 35 -6.69 11.73 3.52
CA ASN A 35 -5.60 11.17 4.33
C ASN A 35 -5.21 9.74 3.90
N TYR A 36 -5.18 9.43 2.61
CA TYR A 36 -4.79 8.14 2.07
C TYR A 36 -3.63 8.23 1.07
N THR A 37 -2.94 7.11 0.91
CA THR A 37 -1.91 6.91 -0.10
C THR A 37 -2.43 6.04 -1.22
N MET A 38 -2.31 6.55 -2.45
CA MET A 38 -2.56 5.77 -3.65
C MET A 38 -1.34 4.92 -4.00
N LEU A 39 -1.53 3.61 -4.15
CA LEU A 39 -0.48 2.67 -4.55
C LEU A 39 -0.82 2.03 -5.90
N PHE A 40 0.15 2.03 -6.81
CA PHE A 40 0.09 1.35 -8.08
C PHE A 40 0.84 0.02 -8.02
N VAL A 41 0.14 -1.08 -8.33
CA VAL A 41 0.73 -2.42 -8.40
C VAL A 41 1.16 -2.72 -9.85
N LYS A 42 2.41 -3.14 -10.05
CA LYS A 42 3.07 -3.29 -11.37
C LYS A 42 2.29 -4.14 -12.37
N HIS A 43 1.74 -5.26 -11.91
CA HIS A 43 1.17 -6.28 -12.80
C HIS A 43 -0.30 -6.04 -13.11
N ASN A 44 -1.06 -5.49 -12.17
CA ASN A 44 -2.50 -5.38 -12.31
C ASN A 44 -2.99 -4.00 -12.78
N ARG A 45 -2.12 -2.97 -12.84
CA ARG A 45 -2.52 -1.56 -13.08
C ARG A 45 -3.69 -1.12 -12.17
N ILE A 46 -3.88 -1.81 -11.04
CA ILE A 46 -4.91 -1.48 -10.07
C ILE A 46 -4.33 -0.41 -9.15
N LEU A 47 -5.15 0.60 -8.93
CA LEU A 47 -4.95 1.64 -7.95
C LEU A 47 -5.65 1.21 -6.66
N TYR A 48 -4.92 1.23 -5.56
CA TYR A 48 -5.47 1.01 -4.23
C TYR A 48 -5.22 2.21 -3.35
N GLU A 49 -6.19 2.54 -2.51
CA GLU A 49 -6.09 3.56 -1.47
C GLU A 49 -5.76 2.89 -0.14
N PHE A 50 -4.71 3.38 0.51
CA PHE A 50 -4.20 2.84 1.77
C PHE A 50 -4.19 3.92 2.84
N LYS A 51 -4.45 3.50 4.08
CA LYS A 51 -4.39 4.40 5.24
C LYS A 51 -2.94 4.80 5.57
N GLU A 52 -1.99 3.91 5.31
CA GLU A 52 -0.58 4.16 5.53
C GLU A 52 -0.07 5.28 4.62
N THR A 53 0.78 6.14 5.16
CA THR A 53 1.51 7.18 4.43
C THR A 53 2.58 6.57 3.51
N PRO A 54 3.08 7.32 2.51
CA PRO A 54 4.19 6.86 1.69
C PRO A 54 5.42 6.46 2.52
N GLU A 55 5.71 7.21 3.58
CA GLU A 55 6.83 6.96 4.48
C GLU A 55 6.68 5.63 5.24
N GLU A 56 5.49 5.37 5.78
CA GLU A 56 5.18 4.10 6.45
C GLU A 56 5.28 2.91 5.49
N ILE A 57 4.76 3.05 4.27
CA ILE A 57 4.87 2.01 3.23
C ILE A 57 6.34 1.73 2.89
N ILE A 58 7.16 2.76 2.74
CA ILE A 58 8.60 2.61 2.49
C ILE A 58 9.29 1.89 3.66
N GLU A 59 8.93 2.21 4.90
CA GLU A 59 9.48 1.57 6.09
C GLU A 59 9.08 0.09 6.17
N LEU A 60 7.82 -0.24 5.90
CA LEU A 60 7.34 -1.62 5.81
C LEU A 60 8.10 -2.41 4.73
N ILE A 61 8.34 -1.81 3.56
CA ILE A 61 9.14 -2.42 2.49
C ILE A 61 10.57 -2.70 2.97
N LYS A 62 11.21 -1.74 3.65
CA LYS A 62 12.59 -1.90 4.14
C LYS A 62 12.72 -2.96 5.22
N ASN A 63 11.72 -3.07 6.09
CA ASN A 63 11.69 -4.03 7.20
C ASN A 63 11.12 -5.39 6.80
N SER A 64 10.66 -5.57 5.55
CA SER A 64 10.15 -6.85 5.08
C SER A 64 11.28 -7.88 4.94
N GLU A 65 11.18 -8.96 5.71
CA GLU A 65 12.09 -10.10 5.61
C GLU A 65 11.62 -11.08 4.54
N GLU A 66 12.56 -11.82 3.96
CA GLU A 66 12.26 -12.87 3.01
C GLU A 66 11.69 -14.08 3.75
N ILE A 67 10.44 -14.42 3.42
CA ILE A 67 9.69 -15.57 3.94
C ILE A 67 9.74 -16.73 2.96
#